data_AF-A0A1X9TNW7-F1
#
_entry.id   AF-A0A1X9TNW7-F1
#
_cell.length_a   1.000
_cell.length_b   1.000
_cell.length_c   1.000
_cell.angle_alpha   90.00
_cell.angle_beta   90.00
_cell.angle_gamma   90.00
#
_symmetry.space_group_name_H-M   'P 1'
#
loop_
_entity.id
_entity.type
_entity.pdbx_description
1 polymer ?
#
loop_
_entity_poly.entity_id
_entity_poly.type
_entity_poly.pdbx_seq_one_letter_code
_entity_poly.pdbx_strand_id
1 'polypeptide(L)'
;MEISEEQLAQIKAHLKVDGDDEDTLISAYASASVDYVERFCDGALVETLTPPVEGETQPREIIFTSGIWAAMLLLIGHWYANREAVAQNLSEVPLGVEALLIRHRRWN
;
A
#
# COMPACT_ATOMS: atom_id res chain seq x y z
N MET A 1 -7.81 -2.46 5.25
CA MET A 1 -7.60 -3.82 4.68
C MET A 1 -6.65 -4.61 5.58
N GLU A 2 -6.98 -5.85 5.93
CA GLU A 2 -6.05 -6.73 6.67
C GLU A 2 -5.10 -7.43 5.69
N ILE A 3 -3.83 -7.62 6.09
CA ILE A 3 -2.82 -8.29 5.28
C ILE A 3 -2.85 -9.79 5.60
N SER A 4 -3.14 -10.61 4.60
CA SER A 4 -3.15 -12.07 4.72
C SER A 4 -1.74 -12.66 4.88
N GLU A 5 -1.65 -13.89 5.39
CA GLU A 5 -0.38 -14.62 5.48
C GLU A 5 0.30 -14.79 4.11
N GLU A 6 -0.47 -14.98 3.04
CA GLU A 6 0.06 -15.07 1.67
C GLU A 6 0.66 -13.73 1.23
N GLN A 7 -0.01 -12.62 1.49
CA GLN A 7 0.53 -11.28 1.20
C GLN A 7 1.78 -10.97 2.02
N LEU A 8 1.82 -11.39 3.30
CA LEU A 8 3.01 -11.25 4.13
C LEU A 8 4.19 -12.04 3.55
N ALA A 9 3.96 -13.28 3.09
CA ALA A 9 4.98 -14.07 2.41
C ALA A 9 5.48 -13.40 1.11
N GLN A 10 4.59 -12.79 0.33
CA GLN A 10 4.96 -12.02 -0.87
C GLN A 10 5.79 -10.78 -0.53
N ILE A 11 5.44 -10.07 0.55
CA ILE A 11 6.23 -8.93 1.03
C ILE A 11 7.62 -9.40 1.45
N LYS A 12 7.73 -10.48 2.24
CA LYS A 12 9.03 -11.04 2.62
C LYS A 12 9.89 -11.43 1.42
N ALA A 13 9.29 -12.08 0.43
CA ALA A 13 9.98 -12.40 -0.83
C ALA A 13 10.46 -11.15 -1.57
N HIS A 14 9.66 -10.07 -1.61
CA HIS A 14 10.06 -8.78 -2.18
C HIS A 14 11.25 -8.15 -1.43
N LEU A 15 11.24 -8.24 -0.10
CA LEU A 15 12.28 -7.70 0.78
C LEU A 15 13.54 -8.59 0.88
N LYS A 16 13.47 -9.82 0.34
CA LYS A 16 14.49 -10.87 0.51
C LYS A 16 14.76 -11.22 1.98
N VAL A 17 13.68 -11.30 2.76
CA VAL A 17 13.71 -11.70 4.17
C VAL A 17 13.34 -13.16 4.28
N ASP A 18 14.17 -13.93 4.99
CA ASP A 18 13.92 -15.32 5.34
C ASP A 18 13.47 -15.42 6.81
N GLY A 19 12.61 -16.39 7.15
CA GLY A 19 12.12 -16.59 8.52
C GLY A 19 10.97 -15.64 8.92
N ASP A 20 10.79 -15.47 10.23
CA ASP A 20 9.67 -14.75 10.85
C ASP A 20 10.09 -13.71 11.90
N ASP A 21 11.39 -13.59 12.21
CA ASP A 21 11.93 -12.65 13.21
C ASP A 21 11.50 -11.19 12.97
N GLU A 22 11.27 -10.80 11.70
CA GLU A 22 10.90 -9.45 11.30
C GLU A 22 9.41 -9.29 10.95
N ASP A 23 8.58 -10.33 11.13
CA ASP A 23 7.16 -10.32 10.72
C ASP A 23 6.37 -9.21 11.40
N THR A 24 6.70 -8.88 12.65
CA THR A 24 6.06 -7.77 13.37
C THR A 24 6.37 -6.41 12.72
N LEU A 25 7.62 -6.19 12.32
CA LEU A 25 8.04 -4.95 11.67
C LEU A 25 7.43 -4.85 10.26
N ILE A 26 7.48 -5.94 9.50
CA ILE A 26 6.95 -6.00 8.13
C ILE A 26 5.43 -5.78 8.14
N SER A 27 4.71 -6.39 9.08
CA SER A 27 3.26 -6.17 9.25
C SER A 27 2.93 -4.71 9.59
N ALA A 28 3.77 -4.03 10.37
CA ALA A 28 3.59 -2.60 10.66
C ALA A 28 3.76 -1.73 9.41
N TYR A 29 4.79 -1.99 8.59
CA TYR A 29 4.95 -1.29 7.30
C TYR A 29 3.84 -1.60 6.30
N ALA A 30 3.36 -2.84 6.28
CA ALA A 30 2.23 -3.21 5.44
C ALA A 30 0.97 -2.43 5.84
N SER A 31 0.70 -2.32 7.13
CA SER A 31 -0.40 -1.50 7.66
C SER A 31 -0.24 -0.01 7.29
N ALA A 32 0.97 0.54 7.48
CA ALA A 32 1.26 1.92 7.08
C ALA A 32 1.11 2.16 5.56
N SER A 33 1.37 1.14 4.74
CA SER A 33 1.20 1.25 3.28
C SER A 33 -0.27 1.29 2.87
N VAL A 34 -1.15 0.58 3.60
CA VAL A 34 -2.61 0.69 3.43
C VAL A 34 -3.05 2.12 3.75
N ASP A 35 -2.68 2.65 4.92
CA ASP A 35 -3.03 4.01 5.34
C ASP A 35 -2.56 5.06 4.32
N TYR A 36 -1.35 4.88 3.78
CA TYR A 36 -0.81 5.77 2.74
C TYR A 36 -1.68 5.75 1.48
N VAL A 37 -2.00 4.56 0.96
CA VAL A 37 -2.81 4.40 -0.26
C VAL A 37 -4.20 5.01 -0.06
N GLU A 38 -4.85 4.70 1.06
CA GLU A 38 -6.20 5.20 1.36
C GLU A 38 -6.23 6.72 1.41
N ARG A 39 -5.25 7.32 2.07
CA ARG A 39 -5.15 8.78 2.18
C ARG A 39 -4.76 9.45 0.87
N PHE A 40 -3.85 8.87 0.11
CA PHE A 40 -3.41 9.42 -1.18
C PHE A 40 -4.56 9.43 -2.19
N CYS A 41 -5.31 8.34 -2.24
CA CYS A 41 -6.38 8.15 -3.22
C CYS A 41 -7.76 8.68 -2.77
N ASP A 42 -7.89 9.10 -1.50
CA ASP A 42 -9.14 9.60 -0.88
C ASP A 42 -10.26 8.54 -0.88
N GLY A 43 -9.96 7.36 -0.32
CA GLY A 43 -10.94 6.28 -0.17
C GLY A 43 -10.41 5.08 0.63
N ALA A 44 -11.30 4.28 1.20
CA ALA A 44 -10.96 3.03 1.88
C ALA A 44 -10.54 1.96 0.87
N LEU A 45 -9.50 1.19 1.18
CA LEU A 45 -8.99 0.14 0.31
C LEU A 45 -9.76 -1.15 0.59
N VAL A 46 -10.46 -1.64 -0.43
CA VAL A 46 -11.36 -2.79 -0.33
C VAL A 46 -11.07 -3.83 -1.40
N GLU A 47 -11.27 -5.11 -1.10
CA GLU A 47 -11.12 -6.18 -2.11
C GLU A 47 -12.32 -6.21 -3.06
N THR A 48 -13.51 -5.88 -2.56
CA THR A 48 -14.75 -5.83 -3.33
C THR A 48 -15.47 -4.53 -2.98
N LEU A 49 -15.98 -3.82 -3.99
CA LEU A 49 -16.75 -2.59 -3.79
C LEU A 49 -18.07 -2.90 -3.11
N THR A 50 -18.47 -2.03 -2.18
CA THR A 50 -19.79 -2.07 -1.58
C THR A 50 -20.85 -1.78 -2.64
N PRO A 51 -21.87 -2.64 -2.80
CA PRO A 51 -22.95 -2.39 -3.74
C PRO A 51 -23.67 -1.06 -3.43
N PRO A 52 -24.00 -0.25 -4.44
CA PRO A 52 -24.71 1.00 -4.21
C PRO A 52 -26.10 0.74 -3.63
N VAL A 53 -26.43 1.44 -2.55
CA VAL A 53 -27.77 1.44 -1.93
C VAL A 53 -28.50 2.72 -2.35
N GLU A 54 -29.73 2.55 -2.85
CA GLU A 54 -30.54 3.68 -3.29
C GLU A 54 -30.89 4.62 -2.11
N GLY A 55 -30.69 5.92 -2.31
CA GLY A 55 -30.95 6.93 -1.28
C GLY A 55 -29.81 7.14 -0.28
N GLU A 56 -28.71 6.39 -0.38
CA GLU A 56 -27.56 6.51 0.51
C GLU A 56 -26.31 7.08 -0.19
N THR A 57 -25.50 7.80 0.58
CA THR A 57 -24.19 8.26 0.10
C THR A 57 -23.23 7.08 0.10
N GLN A 58 -22.74 6.68 -1.09
CA GLN A 58 -21.81 5.57 -1.17
C GLN A 58 -20.48 5.91 -0.47
N PRO A 59 -19.88 4.94 0.23
CA PRO A 59 -18.56 5.13 0.81
C PRO A 59 -17.52 5.42 -0.29
N ARG A 60 -16.51 6.21 0.06
CA ARG A 60 -15.36 6.40 -0.82
C ARG A 60 -14.49 5.15 -0.71
N GLU A 61 -14.46 4.36 -1.77
CA GLU A 61 -13.73 3.10 -1.83
C GLU A 61 -12.82 3.05 -3.05
N ILE A 62 -11.72 2.30 -2.91
CA ILE A 62 -10.78 1.99 -3.96
C ILE A 62 -10.60 0.48 -3.97
N ILE A 63 -10.74 -0.12 -5.15
CA ILE A 63 -10.56 -1.56 -5.28
C ILE A 63 -9.08 -1.92 -5.26
N PHE A 64 -8.73 -2.94 -4.46
CA PHE A 64 -7.39 -3.49 -4.40
C PHE A 64 -7.02 -4.17 -5.73
N THR A 65 -6.12 -3.55 -6.48
CA THR A 65 -5.64 -4.05 -7.78
C THR A 65 -4.18 -4.41 -7.72
N SER A 66 -3.67 -5.14 -8.72
CA SER A 66 -2.24 -5.42 -8.87
C SER A 66 -1.37 -4.16 -8.94
N GLY A 67 -1.89 -3.05 -9.48
CA GLY A 67 -1.18 -1.77 -9.51
C GLY A 67 -1.03 -1.14 -8.12
N ILE A 68 -2.09 -1.19 -7.30
CA ILE A 68 -2.03 -0.76 -5.90
C ILE A 68 -1.09 -1.66 -5.11
N TRP A 69 -1.15 -2.97 -5.34
CA TRP A 69 -0.25 -3.91 -4.68
C TRP A 69 1.22 -3.61 -4.98
N ALA A 70 1.57 -3.38 -6.25
CA ALA A 70 2.91 -2.99 -6.63
C ALA A 70 3.36 -1.67 -5.97
N ALA A 71 2.47 -0.69 -5.86
CA ALA A 71 2.74 0.57 -5.17
C ALA A 71 3.02 0.37 -3.67
N MET A 72 2.23 -0.50 -3.00
CA MET A 72 2.45 -0.86 -1.60
C MET A 72 3.79 -1.57 -1.41
N LEU A 73 4.16 -2.52 -2.28
CA LEU A 73 5.46 -3.19 -2.21
C LEU A 73 6.63 -2.21 -2.30
N LEU A 74 6.56 -1.23 -3.21
CA LEU A 74 7.58 -0.18 -3.32
C LEU A 74 7.68 0.68 -2.05
N LEU A 75 6.55 1.06 -1.44
CA LEU A 75 6.54 1.79 -0.17
C LEU A 75 7.16 0.98 0.96
N ILE A 76 6.74 -0.27 1.11
CA ILE A 76 7.23 -1.17 2.15
C ILE A 76 8.73 -1.42 1.97
N GLY A 77 9.19 -1.70 0.75
CA GLY A 77 10.60 -1.84 0.43
C GLY A 77 11.42 -0.60 0.77
N HIS A 78 10.88 0.58 0.48
CA HIS A 78 11.52 1.84 0.83
C HIS A 78 11.68 2.01 2.35
N TRP A 79 10.60 1.87 3.13
CA TRP A 79 10.65 2.03 4.58
C TRP A 79 11.49 0.96 5.27
N TYR A 80 11.42 -0.28 4.79
CA TYR A 80 12.21 -1.38 5.32
C TYR A 80 13.72 -1.16 5.15
N ALA A 81 14.13 -0.70 3.97
CA ALA A 81 15.54 -0.38 3.67
C ALA A 81 16.01 0.91 4.34
N ASN A 82 15.12 1.88 4.58
CA ASN A 82 15.42 3.19 5.15
C ASN A 82 14.67 3.37 6.48
N ARG A 83 15.21 2.78 7.55
CA ARG A 83 14.62 2.79 8.91
C ARG A 83 14.78 4.11 9.66
N GLU A 84 15.16 5.17 8.96
CA GLU A 84 15.39 6.50 9.50
C GLU A 84 14.63 7.53 8.67
N ALA A 85 14.24 8.64 9.31
CA ALA A 85 13.49 9.71 8.64
C ALA A 85 14.31 10.45 7.56
N VAL A 86 15.62 10.20 7.49
CA VAL A 86 16.53 10.87 6.55
C VAL A 86 17.27 9.82 5.74
N ALA A 87 17.17 9.91 4.42
CA ALA A 87 18.00 9.16 3.50
C ALA A 87 18.94 10.12 2.77
N GLN A 88 20.21 9.75 2.64
CA GLN A 88 21.17 10.54 1.87
C GLN A 88 21.15 10.11 0.39
N ASN A 89 21.10 11.10 -0.51
CA ASN A 89 21.28 10.92 -1.96
C ASN A 89 20.27 10.00 -2.67
N LEU A 90 19.00 9.98 -2.26
CA LEU A 90 17.94 9.32 -3.03
C LEU A 90 17.29 10.28 -4.03
N SER A 91 17.15 9.83 -5.28
CA SER A 91 16.31 10.48 -6.29
C SER A 91 15.03 9.67 -6.49
N GLU A 92 13.90 10.36 -6.66
CA GLU A 92 12.65 9.69 -6.98
C GLU A 92 12.76 8.95 -8.33
N VAL A 93 12.25 7.72 -8.36
CA VAL A 93 12.23 6.91 -9.59
C VAL A 93 11.12 7.44 -10.50
N PRO A 94 11.41 7.79 -11.77
CA PRO A 94 10.36 8.07 -12.73
C PRO A 94 9.41 6.87 -12.81
N LEU A 95 8.09 7.11 -12.65
CA LEU A 95 7.05 6.07 -12.59
C LEU A 95 6.99 5.25 -11.28
N GLY A 96 7.35 5.87 -10.15
CA GLY A 96 7.26 5.27 -8.81
C GLY A 96 5.83 5.16 -8.23
N VAL A 97 5.74 5.13 -6.90
CA VAL A 97 4.48 4.93 -6.14
C VAL A 97 3.37 5.87 -6.61
N GLU A 98 3.67 7.16 -6.73
CA GLU A 98 2.69 8.16 -7.15
C GLU A 98 2.12 7.87 -8.55
N ALA A 99 2.98 7.50 -9.52
CA ALA A 99 2.53 7.21 -10.88
C ALA A 99 1.57 6.01 -10.95
N LEU A 100 1.72 5.04 -10.03
CA LEU A 100 0.80 3.91 -9.91
C LEU A 100 -0.53 4.33 -9.25
N LEU A 101 -0.48 5.20 -8.25
CA LEU A 101 -1.67 5.58 -7.47
C LEU A 101 -2.50 6.70 -8.10
N ILE A 102 -1.90 7.59 -8.90
CA ILE A 102 -2.55 8.82 -9.38
C ILE A 102 -3.83 8.58 -10.19
N ARG A 103 -3.91 7.43 -10.89
CA ARG A 103 -5.11 7.01 -11.64
C ARG A 103 -6.28 6.55 -10.76
N HIS A 104 -6.00 6.22 -9.50
CA HIS A 104 -6.99 5.79 -8.51
C HIS A 104 -7.45 6.96 -7.63
N ARG A 105 -6.69 8.05 -7.65
CA ARG A 105 -6.99 9.26 -6.90
C ARG A 105 -8.20 9.97 -7.48
N ARG A 106 -9.18 10.25 -6.63
CA ARG A 106 -10.29 11.14 -6.96
C ARG A 106 -9.85 12.59 -6.77
N TRP A 107 -9.98 13.39 -7.82
CA TRP A 107 -9.73 14.82 -7.79
C TRP A 107 -11.03 15.50 -7.34
N ASN A 108 -11.00 16.18 -6.20
CA ASN A 108 -12.09 17.05 -5.73
C ASN A 108 -11.91 18.46 -6.30
#